data_AF-A0A820PAU6-F1
#
_entry.id   AF-A0A820PAU6-F1
#
_cell.length_a   1.000
_cell.length_b   1.000
_cell.length_c   1.000
_cell.angle_alpha   90.00
_cell.angle_beta   90.00
_cell.angle_gamma   90.00
#
_symmetry.space_group_name_H-M   'P 1'
#
loop_
_entity.id
_entity.type
_entity.pdbx_description
1 polymer ?
#
loop_
_entity_poly.entity_id
_entity_poly.type
_entity_poly.pdbx_seq_one_letter_code
_entity_poly.pdbx_strand_id
1 'polypeptide(L)'
;LGTDLVIKAQILAGGRGKGTFDTGLKGGVKMTYSPDEAKQVASKMLGHRLYTKQTGREGKPVSKVIMCEKLFTRREYYFALALERRFGGPVIITSTQGGSNIEEIAAENPDAIIHHPIDI
;
A
#
# COMPACT_ATOMS: atom_id res chain seq x y z
N LEU A 1 5.26 -17.57 13.33
CA LEU A 1 5.56 -16.14 13.04
C LEU A 1 6.32 -15.59 14.24
N GLY A 2 7.45 -14.90 14.02
CA GLY A 2 8.28 -14.32 15.09
C GLY A 2 7.61 -13.14 15.79
N THR A 3 8.38 -12.37 16.57
CA THR A 3 7.88 -11.17 17.27
C THR A 3 7.78 -9.94 16.38
N ASP A 4 8.63 -9.83 15.36
CA ASP A 4 8.67 -8.70 14.42
C ASP A 4 7.72 -8.91 13.24
N LEU A 5 6.50 -8.40 13.37
CA LEU A 5 5.45 -8.61 12.39
C LEU A 5 4.91 -7.28 11.82
N VAL A 6 4.27 -7.40 10.66
CA VAL A 6 3.50 -6.35 10.02
C VAL A 6 2.06 -6.85 9.82
N ILE A 7 1.10 -6.16 10.43
CA ILE A 7 -0.33 -6.37 10.20
C ILE A 7 -0.81 -5.43 9.09
N LYS A 8 -1.50 -5.99 8.07
CA LYS A 8 -2.02 -5.21 6.93
C LYS A 8 -3.51 -5.47 6.73
N ALA A 9 -4.31 -4.41 6.78
CA ALA A 9 -5.73 -4.45 6.46
C ALA A 9 -5.96 -4.87 5.01
N GLN A 10 -6.90 -5.78 4.79
CA GLN A 10 -7.24 -6.29 3.46
C GLN A 10 -8.50 -5.62 2.94
N ILE A 11 -8.32 -4.68 2.00
CA ILE A 11 -9.39 -4.01 1.26
C ILE A 11 -8.97 -3.88 -0.20
N LEU A 12 -9.94 -3.79 -1.11
CA LEU A 12 -9.72 -3.52 -2.54
C LEU A 12 -9.52 -2.01 -2.77
N ALA A 13 -8.45 -1.46 -2.18
CA ALA A 13 -7.99 -0.10 -2.39
C ALA A 13 -6.51 0.05 -1.99
N GLY A 14 -5.80 0.93 -2.69
CA GLY A 14 -4.47 1.40 -2.33
C GLY A 14 -4.48 2.44 -1.19
N GLY A 15 -3.30 2.99 -0.87
CA GLY A 15 -3.18 4.06 0.13
C GLY A 15 -3.40 3.64 1.59
N ARG A 16 -3.48 2.34 1.87
CA ARG A 16 -3.76 1.79 3.20
C ARG A 16 -2.83 2.32 4.30
N GLY A 17 -1.53 2.47 4.01
CA GLY A 17 -0.54 2.95 4.99
C GLY A 17 -0.84 4.35 5.54
N LYS A 18 -1.38 5.24 4.70
CA LYS A 18 -1.78 6.62 5.06
C LYS A 18 -3.27 6.73 5.48
N GLY A 19 -4.00 5.62 5.49
CA GLY A 19 -5.44 5.60 5.79
C GLY A 19 -5.75 5.84 7.28
N THR A 20 -7.02 6.02 7.62
CA THR A 20 -7.50 6.16 9.01
C THR A 20 -8.74 5.29 9.20
N PHE A 21 -8.90 4.67 10.37
CA PHE A 21 -10.07 3.88 10.75
C PHE A 21 -11.11 4.73 11.48
N ASP A 22 -12.38 4.31 11.48
CA ASP A 22 -13.43 4.88 12.33
C ASP A 22 -13.12 4.76 13.83
N THR A 23 -12.30 3.79 14.24
CA THR A 23 -11.77 3.63 15.61
C THR A 23 -10.74 4.70 16.01
N GLY A 24 -10.35 5.58 15.09
CA GLY A 24 -9.26 6.54 15.28
C GLY A 24 -7.86 5.96 15.07
N LEU A 25 -7.72 4.65 14.79
CA LEU A 25 -6.44 4.06 14.41
C LEU A 25 -5.95 4.69 13.09
N LYS A 26 -4.75 5.26 13.09
CA LYS A 26 -4.12 5.81 11.88
C LYS A 26 -3.23 4.76 11.21
N GLY A 27 -3.49 4.43 9.95
CA GLY A 27 -2.71 3.53 9.11
C GLY A 27 -3.22 2.09 9.11
N GLY A 28 -3.52 1.56 7.93
CA GLY A 28 -3.91 0.17 7.66
C GLY A 28 -2.73 -0.79 7.44
N VAL A 29 -1.49 -0.32 7.62
CA VAL A 29 -0.28 -1.14 7.62
C VAL A 29 0.51 -0.74 8.87
N LYS A 30 0.73 -1.68 9.80
CA LYS A 30 1.35 -1.42 11.11
C LYS A 30 2.38 -2.48 11.45
N MET A 31 3.49 -2.04 12.03
CA MET A 31 4.45 -2.93 12.70
C MET A 31 3.91 -3.28 14.08
N THR A 32 4.15 -4.52 14.52
CA THR A 32 3.79 -5.03 15.84
C THR A 32 4.92 -5.91 16.34
N TYR A 33 5.28 -5.79 17.61
CA TYR A 33 6.45 -6.44 18.22
C TYR A 33 6.09 -7.53 19.23
N SER A 34 4.80 -7.76 19.46
CA SER A 34 4.30 -8.84 20.33
C SER A 34 2.94 -9.34 19.89
N PRO A 35 2.54 -10.58 20.28
CA PRO A 35 1.20 -11.08 20.03
C PRO A 35 0.08 -10.20 20.63
N ASP A 36 0.31 -9.62 21.80
CA ASP A 36 -0.67 -8.75 22.46
C ASP A 36 -0.86 -7.43 21.70
N GLU A 37 0.23 -6.81 21.25
CA GLU A 37 0.15 -5.63 20.39
C GLU A 37 -0.57 -5.96 19.08
N ALA A 38 -0.25 -7.10 18.45
CA ALA A 38 -0.93 -7.54 17.24
C ALA A 38 -2.43 -7.72 17.45
N LYS A 39 -2.85 -8.29 18.59
CA LYS A 39 -4.27 -8.44 18.96
C LYS A 39 -4.95 -7.08 19.17
N GLN A 40 -4.29 -6.15 19.86
CA GLN A 40 -4.82 -4.79 20.08
C GLN A 40 -4.95 -3.98 18.79
N VAL A 41 -4.00 -4.13 17.86
CA VAL A 41 -4.09 -3.47 16.55
C VAL A 41 -5.16 -4.12 15.70
N ALA A 42 -5.23 -5.46 15.67
CA ALA A 42 -6.24 -6.20 14.92
C ALA A 42 -7.66 -5.88 15.38
N SER A 43 -7.91 -5.73 16.69
CA SER A 43 -9.24 -5.38 17.20
C SER A 43 -9.72 -4.00 16.75
N LYS A 44 -8.79 -3.06 16.48
CA LYS A 44 -9.10 -1.73 15.93
C LYS A 44 -9.24 -1.73 14.40
N MET A 45 -8.87 -2.82 13.74
CA MET A 45 -8.97 -2.98 12.29
C MET A 45 -10.19 -3.83 11.88
N LEU A 46 -10.33 -5.03 12.46
CA LEU A 46 -11.35 -6.01 12.07
C LEU A 46 -12.76 -5.55 12.46
N GLY A 47 -13.70 -5.65 11.52
CA GLY A 47 -15.08 -5.18 11.72
C GLY A 47 -15.26 -3.66 11.55
N HIS A 48 -14.16 -2.93 11.35
CA HIS A 48 -14.14 -1.48 11.23
C HIS A 48 -13.94 -1.03 9.78
N ARG A 49 -14.21 0.25 9.50
CA ARG A 49 -14.01 0.84 8.17
C ARG A 49 -12.67 1.55 8.09
N LEU A 50 -11.91 1.27 7.03
CA LEU A 50 -10.69 1.98 6.68
C LEU A 50 -10.99 3.01 5.59
N TYR A 51 -10.62 4.25 5.84
CA TYR A 51 -10.73 5.38 4.94
C TYR A 51 -9.34 5.71 4.36
N THR A 52 -9.25 5.80 3.04
CA THR A 52 -8.05 6.16 2.30
C THR A 52 -8.41 7.20 1.23
N LYS A 53 -7.40 7.80 0.59
CA LYS A 53 -7.59 8.70 -0.56
C LYS A 53 -8.42 8.06 -1.68
N GLN A 54 -8.29 6.75 -1.89
CA GLN A 54 -8.97 6.02 -2.97
C GLN A 54 -10.38 5.50 -2.60
N THR A 55 -10.73 5.47 -1.31
CA THR A 55 -12.07 5.00 -0.86
C THR A 55 -13.04 6.15 -0.59
N GLY A 56 -12.55 7.40 -0.54
CA GLY A 56 -13.35 8.57 -0.21
C GLY A 56 -14.02 8.48 1.16
N ARG A 57 -15.14 9.19 1.29
CA ARG A 57 -15.91 9.31 2.55
C ARG A 57 -16.63 8.02 2.95
N GLU A 58 -16.85 7.10 2.03
CA GLU A 58 -17.51 5.83 2.35
C GLU A 58 -16.58 4.88 3.10
N GLY A 59 -15.27 4.90 2.80
CA GLY A 59 -14.34 3.91 3.34
C GLY A 59 -14.65 2.49 2.88
N LYS A 60 -13.87 1.51 3.33
CA LYS A 60 -14.13 0.08 3.07
C LYS A 60 -14.10 -0.73 4.36
N PRO A 61 -15.04 -1.67 4.57
CA PRO A 61 -15.02 -2.54 5.72
C PRO A 61 -13.81 -3.48 5.67
N VAL A 62 -13.15 -3.68 6.79
CA VAL A 62 -12.03 -4.58 6.94
C VAL A 62 -12.50 -5.85 7.64
N SER A 63 -12.75 -6.91 6.87
CA SER A 63 -13.14 -8.23 7.41
C SER A 63 -11.95 -9.15 7.65
N LYS A 64 -10.79 -8.83 7.08
CA LYS A 64 -9.57 -9.64 7.15
C LYS A 64 -8.35 -8.75 7.31
N VAL A 65 -7.35 -9.29 8.01
CA VAL A 65 -6.00 -8.75 8.10
C VAL A 65 -5.02 -9.85 7.70
N ILE A 66 -3.89 -9.47 7.11
CA ILE A 66 -2.77 -10.40 6.89
C ILE A 66 -1.65 -10.04 7.87
N MET A 67 -1.03 -11.07 8.45
CA MET A 67 0.19 -10.96 9.24
C MET A 67 1.36 -11.37 8.36
N CYS A 68 2.39 -10.54 8.32
CA CYS A 68 3.63 -10.83 7.58
C CYS A 68 4.82 -10.66 8.52
N GLU A 69 5.90 -11.37 8.23
CA GLU A 69 7.20 -11.06 8.82
C GLU A 69 7.64 -9.65 8.40
N LYS A 70 8.25 -8.92 9.32
CA LYS A 70 8.86 -7.63 9.02
C LYS A 70 10.21 -7.87 8.34
N LEU A 71 10.33 -7.38 7.11
CA LEU A 71 11.58 -7.36 6.39
C LEU A 71 12.20 -5.96 6.45
N PHE A 72 13.52 -5.90 6.54
CA PHE A 72 14.25 -4.63 6.50
C PHE A 72 14.48 -4.20 5.05
N THR A 73 13.87 -3.10 4.65
CA THR A 73 14.01 -2.57 3.28
C THR A 73 15.16 -1.58 3.19
N ARG A 74 16.19 -1.90 2.40
CA ARG A 74 17.33 -0.98 2.15
C ARG A 74 17.03 0.08 1.09
N ARG A 75 16.24 -0.28 0.08
CA ARG A 75 15.82 0.58 -1.04
C ARG A 75 14.44 0.15 -1.51
N GLU A 76 13.62 1.12 -1.89
CA GLU A 76 12.29 0.89 -2.43
C GLU A 76 12.23 1.47 -3.84
N TYR A 77 11.62 0.70 -4.75
CA TYR A 77 11.42 1.09 -6.15
C TYR A 77 9.94 0.94 -6.52
N TYR A 78 9.47 1.74 -7.46
CA TYR A 78 8.21 1.48 -8.15
C TYR A 78 8.48 0.67 -9.41
N PHE A 79 7.69 -0.37 -9.63
CA PHE A 79 7.71 -1.18 -10.84
C PHE A 79 6.30 -1.58 -11.20
N ALA A 80 5.91 -1.35 -12.45
CA ALA A 80 4.66 -1.83 -13.01
C ALA A 80 4.87 -2.26 -14.46
N LEU A 81 4.06 -3.21 -14.90
CA LEU A 81 3.91 -3.56 -16.30
C LEU A 81 2.45 -3.29 -16.66
N ALA A 82 2.22 -2.45 -17.65
CA ALA A 82 0.87 -2.09 -18.09
C ALA A 82 0.80 -2.03 -19.61
N LEU A 83 -0.37 -2.31 -20.17
CA LEU A 83 -0.65 -1.99 -21.56
C LEU A 83 -0.88 -0.49 -21.67
N GLU A 84 -0.03 0.19 -22.44
CA GLU A 84 -0.12 1.64 -22.58
C GLU A 84 -0.52 2.04 -24.00
N ARG A 85 -1.59 2.83 -24.10
CA ARG A 85 -2.21 3.20 -25.37
C ARG A 85 -1.31 4.08 -26.23
N ARG A 86 -0.50 4.96 -25.63
CA ARG A 86 0.42 5.83 -26.38
C ARG A 86 1.49 5.05 -27.14
N PHE A 87 1.87 3.89 -26.64
CA PHE A 87 2.89 3.02 -27.24
C PHE A 87 2.29 1.84 -28.01
N GLY A 88 0.96 1.65 -27.94
CA GLY A 88 0.27 0.56 -28.64
C GLY A 88 0.60 -0.83 -28.12
N GLY A 89 1.11 -0.97 -26.89
CA GLY A 89 1.65 -2.23 -26.39
C GLY A 89 2.03 -2.22 -24.92
N PRO A 90 2.67 -3.29 -24.43
CA PRO A 90 3.16 -3.37 -23.05
C PRO A 90 4.30 -2.38 -22.79
N VAL A 91 4.27 -1.75 -21.62
CA VAL A 91 5.28 -0.80 -21.15
C VAL A 91 5.65 -1.13 -19.71
N ILE A 92 6.96 -1.21 -19.45
CA ILE A 92 7.48 -1.23 -18.09
C ILE A 92 7.56 0.21 -17.59
N ILE A 93 6.93 0.48 -16.44
CA ILE A 93 6.94 1.77 -15.77
C ILE A 93 7.74 1.63 -14.49
N THR A 94 8.79 2.44 -14.32
CA THR A 94 9.68 2.36 -13.16
C THR A 94 9.93 3.71 -12.51
N SER A 95 10.27 3.69 -11.22
CA SER A 95 10.82 4.85 -10.51
C SER A 95 11.75 4.41 -9.38
N THR A 96 12.80 5.20 -9.14
CA THR A 96 13.67 5.05 -7.96
C THR A 96 13.00 5.55 -6.68
N GLN A 97 11.86 6.22 -6.79
CA GLN A 97 11.06 6.68 -5.66
C GLN A 97 9.97 5.64 -5.34
N GLY A 98 10.36 4.53 -4.71
CA GLY A 98 9.39 3.55 -4.19
C GLY A 98 8.71 4.00 -2.89
N GLY A 99 7.77 3.18 -2.40
CA GLY A 99 7.11 3.38 -1.10
C GLY A 99 5.97 4.40 -1.07
N SER A 100 5.91 5.28 -2.07
CA SER A 100 4.85 6.27 -2.27
C SER A 100 3.85 5.83 -3.34
N ASN A 101 2.71 6.52 -3.39
CA ASN A 101 1.74 6.35 -4.46
C ASN A 101 2.32 6.95 -5.76
N ILE A 102 2.26 6.22 -6.87
CA ILE A 102 2.92 6.62 -8.11
C ILE A 102 2.26 7.86 -8.72
N GLU A 103 0.97 8.03 -8.48
CA GLU A 103 0.20 9.18 -8.94
C GLU A 103 0.63 10.47 -8.22
N GLU A 104 1.12 10.37 -6.97
CA GLU A 104 1.74 11.49 -6.25
C GLU A 104 3.11 11.84 -6.85
N ILE A 105 3.94 10.83 -7.13
CA ILE A 105 5.26 11.03 -7.77
C ILE A 105 5.10 11.67 -9.15
N ALA A 106 4.13 11.22 -9.95
CA ALA A 106 3.85 11.76 -11.28
C ALA A 106 3.46 13.24 -11.24
N ALA A 107 2.77 13.67 -10.19
CA ALA A 107 2.33 15.05 -10.02
C ALA A 107 3.45 15.98 -9.51
N GLU A 108 4.29 15.49 -8.60
CA GLU A 108 5.36 16.28 -7.96
C GLU A 108 6.66 16.28 -8.78
N ASN A 109 7.03 15.15 -9.37
CA ASN A 109 8.25 14.97 -10.13
C ASN A 109 8.03 13.94 -11.27
N PRO A 110 7.43 14.35 -12.40
CA PRO A 110 7.15 13.46 -13.52
C PRO A 110 8.41 12.83 -14.11
N ASP A 111 9.55 13.53 -14.06
CA ASP A 111 10.84 13.04 -14.58
C ASP A 111 11.40 11.85 -13.78
N ALA A 112 10.87 11.60 -12.57
CA ALA A 112 11.21 10.42 -11.79
C ALA A 112 10.56 9.13 -12.33
N ILE A 113 9.67 9.21 -13.31
CA ILE A 113 8.96 8.08 -13.88
C ILE A 113 9.49 7.77 -15.26
N ILE A 114 10.06 6.57 -15.40
CA ILE A 114 10.66 6.10 -16.65
C ILE A 114 9.72 5.07 -17.28
N HIS A 115 9.44 5.27 -18.57
CA HIS A 115 8.65 4.35 -19.40
C HIS A 115 9.58 3.62 -20.36
N HIS A 116 9.54 2.30 -20.35
CA HIS A 116 10.29 1.43 -21.26
C HIS A 116 9.29 0.59 -22.08
N PRO A 117 8.98 1.01 -23.32
CA PRO A 117 8.14 0.22 -24.22
C PRO A 117 8.78 -1.13 -24.53
N ILE A 118 7.97 -2.18 -24.60
CA ILE A 118 8.42 -3.54 -24.89
C ILE A 118 7.92 -3.95 -26.27
N ASP A 119 8.87 -4.34 -27.13
CA ASP A 119 8.60 -4.93 -28.43
C ASP A 119 8.30 -6.43 -28.25
N ILE A 120 7.22 -6.91 -28.86
CA ILE A 120 6.67 -8.28 -28.71
C ILE A 120 6.35 -8.91 -30.05
#